data_AF-A0A0M9DVH0-F1
#
_entry.id   AF-A0A0M9DVH0-F1
#
_cell.length_a   1.000
_cell.length_b   1.000
_cell.length_c   1.000
_cell.angle_alpha   90.00
_cell.angle_beta   90.00
_cell.angle_gamma   90.00
#
_symmetry.space_group_name_H-M   'P 1'
#
loop_
_entity.id
_entity.type
_entity.pdbx_description
1 polymer ?
#
loop_
_entity_poly.entity_id
_entity_poly.type
_entity_poly.pdbx_seq_one_letter_code
_entity_poly.pdbx_strand_id
1 'polypeptide(L)'
;VRKNETTLYAVWSKDFMHQTVTGTYTFVYQLQDRDGIHIAELSWDINDKLSCSLKTVFFSIQKKGSLNSFFKEKNRLAFDIKWFF
;
A
#
# COMPACT_ATOMS: atom_id res chain seq x y z
N VAL A 1 -21.10 -8.87 -13.96
CA VAL A 1 -20.34 -7.60 -13.84
C VAL A 1 -21.08 -6.72 -12.85
N ARG A 2 -20.56 -6.55 -11.62
CA ARG A 2 -21.20 -5.67 -10.62
C ARG A 2 -21.02 -4.22 -11.09
N LYS A 3 -22.13 -3.52 -11.32
CA LYS A 3 -22.15 -2.09 -11.64
C LYS A 3 -22.38 -1.34 -10.33
N ASN A 4 -21.50 -0.37 -10.03
CA ASN A 4 -21.49 0.49 -8.84
C ASN A 4 -20.78 -0.06 -7.60
N GLU A 5 -19.45 -0.25 -7.72
CA GLU A 5 -18.57 -0.40 -6.56
C GLU A 5 -18.12 0.99 -6.09
N THR A 6 -18.35 1.31 -4.80
CA THR A 6 -17.87 2.55 -4.19
C THR A 6 -16.67 2.24 -3.32
N THR A 7 -15.54 2.87 -3.65
CA THR A 7 -14.27 2.70 -2.94
C THR A 7 -13.84 4.05 -2.39
N LEU A 8 -13.58 4.10 -1.09
CA LEU A 8 -12.96 5.23 -0.43
C LEU A 8 -11.44 5.02 -0.42
N TYR A 9 -10.70 6.04 -0.85
CA TYR A 9 -9.25 6.04 -0.82
C TYR A 9 -8.76 7.25 -0.02
N ALA A 10 -7.79 7.01 0.84
CA ALA A 10 -7.09 8.06 1.57
C ALA A 10 -5.59 7.79 1.50
N VAL A 11 -4.83 8.82 1.12
CA VAL A 11 -3.37 8.76 1.04
C VAL A 11 -2.82 9.86 1.92
N TRP A 12 -1.91 9.48 2.81
CA TRP A 12 -1.13 10.39 3.61
C TRP A 12 0.34 10.18 3.28
N SER A 13 1.02 11.26 2.90
CA SER A 13 2.46 11.23 2.64
C SER A 13 3.14 12.29 3.47
N LYS A 14 4.36 11.98 3.93
CA LYS A 14 5.21 12.93 4.64
C LYS A 14 6.66 12.69 4.30
N ASP A 15 7.34 13.81 4.02
CA ASP A 15 8.78 13.84 3.81
C ASP A 15 9.49 14.04 5.16
N PHE A 16 10.58 13.32 5.36
CA PHE A 16 11.42 13.33 6.55
C PHE A 16 12.89 13.48 6.16
N MET A 17 13.72 13.90 7.11
CA MET A 17 15.18 14.05 6.96
C MET A 17 15.60 14.75 5.66
N HIS A 18 15.21 16.01 5.47
CA HIS A 18 15.56 16.78 4.26
C HIS A 18 15.18 16.08 2.94
N GLN A 19 14.03 15.41 2.91
CA GLN A 19 13.48 14.68 1.74
C GLN A 19 14.18 13.36 1.38
N THR A 20 15.16 12.92 2.17
CA THR A 20 15.84 11.62 2.01
C THR A 20 14.90 10.45 2.33
N VAL A 21 13.88 10.67 3.16
CA VAL A 21 12.97 9.60 3.58
C VAL A 21 11.53 10.03 3.37
N THR A 22 10.78 9.23 2.63
CA THR A 22 9.35 9.46 2.37
C THR A 22 8.53 8.34 2.96
N GLY A 23 7.63 8.67 3.88
CA GLY A 23 6.64 7.74 4.42
C GLY A 23 5.29 7.96 3.76
N THR A 24 4.75 6.94 3.10
CA THR A 24 3.42 6.96 2.51
C THR A 24 2.53 5.92 3.17
N TYR A 25 1.35 6.33 3.60
CA TYR A 25 0.31 5.43 4.08
C TYR A 25 -0.93 5.59 3.22
N THR A 26 -1.38 4.49 2.63
CA THR A 26 -2.59 4.42 1.83
C THR A 26 -3.60 3.49 2.47
N PHE A 27 -4.80 4.01 2.69
CA PHE A 27 -5.95 3.25 3.13
C PHE A 27 -6.96 3.19 1.99
N VAL A 28 -7.40 1.97 1.66
CA VAL A 28 -8.43 1.70 0.67
C VAL A 28 -9.54 0.93 1.35
N TYR A 29 -10.78 1.42 1.22
CA TYR A 29 -11.94 0.75 1.78
C TYR A 29 -13.03 0.60 0.72
N GLN A 30 -13.36 -0.66 0.41
CA GLN A 30 -14.43 -0.98 -0.51
C GLN A 30 -15.74 -1.14 0.27
N LEU A 31 -16.59 -0.11 0.21
CA LEU A 31 -17.81 0.00 1.04
C LEU A 31 -18.80 -1.16 0.82
N GLN A 32 -18.88 -1.66 -0.41
CA GLN A 32 -19.90 -2.65 -0.81
C GLN A 32 -19.60 -4.07 -0.30
N ASP A 33 -18.32 -4.43 -0.27
CA ASP A 33 -17.86 -5.73 0.24
C ASP A 33 -17.31 -5.65 1.68
N ARG A 34 -17.20 -4.42 2.22
CA ARG A 34 -16.62 -4.10 3.54
C ARG A 34 -15.18 -4.58 3.68
N ASP A 35 -14.45 -4.54 2.57
CA ASP A 35 -13.04 -4.94 2.52
C ASP A 35 -12.15 -3.71 2.73
N GLY A 36 -11.18 -3.85 3.62
CA GLY A 36 -10.16 -2.84 3.87
C GLY A 36 -8.79 -3.32 3.39
N ILE A 37 -8.02 -2.42 2.80
CA ILE A 37 -6.63 -2.65 2.41
C ILE A 37 -5.81 -1.51 3.01
N HIS A 38 -4.78 -1.87 3.75
CA HIS A 38 -3.85 -0.93 4.36
C HIS A 38 -2.48 -1.14 3.73
N ILE A 39 -1.92 -0.08 3.15
CA ILE A 39 -0.60 -0.10 2.52
C ILE A 39 0.25 0.91 3.26
N ALA A 40 1.35 0.48 3.85
CA ALA A 40 2.38 1.38 4.37
C ALA A 40 3.65 1.20 3.55
N GLU A 41 4.19 2.30 3.07
CA GLU A 41 5.39 2.35 2.25
C GLU A 41 6.37 3.35 2.85
N LEU A 42 7.62 2.96 2.93
CA LEU A 42 8.71 3.76 3.45
C LEU A 42 9.84 3.70 2.43
N SER A 43 10.15 4.85 1.85
CA SER A 43 11.16 4.99 0.81
C SER A 43 12.32 5.83 1.34
N TRP A 44 13.53 5.39 1.07
CA TRP A 44 14.79 5.99 1.50
C TRP A 44 15.68 6.19 0.29
N ASP A 45 15.95 7.45 -0.04
CA ASP A 45 16.91 7.85 -1.06
C ASP A 45 18.25 8.07 -0.38
N ILE A 46 19.08 7.03 -0.34
CA ILE A 46 20.35 7.04 0.39
C ILE A 46 21.35 7.98 -0.29
N ASN A 47 21.36 8.01 -1.62
CA ASN A 47 22.13 8.92 -2.46
C ASN A 47 21.55 8.95 -3.88
N ASP A 48 22.15 9.75 -4.76
CA ASP A 48 21.73 9.89 -6.17
C ASP A 48 21.74 8.58 -6.99
N LYS A 49 22.32 7.51 -6.44
CA LYS A 49 22.52 6.21 -7.12
C LYS A 49 21.79 5.05 -6.44
N LEU A 50 21.24 5.23 -5.25
CA LEU A 50 20.69 4.15 -4.44
C LEU A 50 19.44 4.62 -3.72
N SER A 51 18.32 3.96 -4.04
CA SER A 51 17.05 4.11 -3.34
C SER A 51 16.58 2.76 -2.82
N CYS A 52 16.13 2.72 -1.58
CA CYS A 52 15.53 1.55 -0.96
C CYS A 52 14.07 1.86 -0.62
N SER A 53 13.16 0.91 -0.81
CA SER A 53 11.77 1.06 -0.37
C SER A 53 11.27 -0.21 0.31
N LEU A 54 10.61 -0.05 1.45
CA LEU A 54 9.93 -1.10 2.18
C LEU A 54 8.42 -0.84 2.10
N LYS A 55 7.68 -1.82 1.58
CA LYS A 55 6.22 -1.76 1.46
C LYS A 55 5.59 -2.93 2.18
N THR A 56 4.64 -2.64 3.05
CA THR A 56 3.80 -3.64 3.70
C THR A 56 2.34 -3.43 3.32
N VAL A 57 1.64 -4.51 3.03
CA VAL A 57 0.22 -4.50 2.67
C VAL A 57 -0.53 -5.49 3.56
N PHE A 58 -1.52 -4.98 4.28
CA PHE A 58 -2.45 -5.75 5.09
C PHE A 58 -3.83 -5.74 4.43
N PHE A 59 -4.44 -6.90 4.31
CA PHE A 59 -5.76 -7.06 3.72
C PHE A 59 -6.76 -7.53 4.78
N SER A 60 -7.76 -6.70 5.06
CA SER A 60 -8.88 -6.99 5.95
C SER A 60 -10.12 -7.27 5.11
N ILE A 61 -10.25 -8.52 4.65
CA ILE A 61 -11.31 -8.94 3.72
C ILE A 61 -12.37 -9.74 4.49
N GLN A 62 -13.61 -9.28 4.45
CA GLN A 62 -14.71 -9.89 5.21
C GLN A 62 -15.48 -10.92 4.39
N LYS A 63 -15.73 -10.67 3.10
CA LYS A 63 -16.61 -11.51 2.27
C LYS A 63 -15.84 -12.60 1.51
N LYS A 64 -16.25 -13.86 1.69
CA LYS A 64 -15.75 -15.05 0.95
C LYS A 64 -16.04 -15.04 -0.57
N GLY A 65 -16.79 -14.06 -1.08
CA GLY A 65 -17.14 -13.91 -2.49
C GLY A 65 -16.84 -12.52 -3.07
N SER A 66 -16.01 -11.72 -2.40
CA SER A 66 -15.52 -10.46 -2.98
C SER A 66 -14.40 -10.75 -3.98
N LEU A 67 -14.15 -9.82 -4.91
CA LEU A 67 -13.00 -9.87 -5.82
C LEU A 67 -11.66 -10.00 -5.07
N ASN A 68 -11.60 -9.47 -3.86
CA ASN A 68 -10.40 -9.49 -3.03
C ASN A 68 -10.26 -10.76 -2.19
N SER A 69 -11.25 -11.67 -2.18
CA SER A 69 -11.21 -12.93 -1.41
C SER A 69 -9.93 -13.76 -1.60
N PHE A 70 -9.29 -13.69 -2.77
CA PHE A 70 -7.99 -14.34 -3.04
C PHE A 70 -6.82 -13.84 -2.18
N PHE A 71 -6.94 -12.63 -1.64
CA PHE A 71 -5.97 -11.96 -0.78
C PHE A 71 -6.35 -12.01 0.71
N LYS A 72 -7.44 -12.70 1.06
CA LYS A 72 -7.86 -12.85 2.45
C LYS A 72 -6.73 -13.47 3.28
N GLU A 73 -6.37 -12.80 4.38
CA GLU A 73 -5.29 -13.19 5.31
C GLU A 73 -3.88 -13.22 4.70
N LYS A 74 -3.69 -12.67 3.49
CA LYS A 74 -2.36 -12.61 2.85
C LYS A 74 -1.71 -11.27 3.09
N ASN A 75 -1.04 -11.11 4.23
CA ASN A 75 -0.15 -9.97 4.42
C ASN A 75 1.03 -10.07 3.44
N ARG A 76 1.41 -8.93 2.85
CA ARG A 76 2.54 -8.85 1.91
C ARG A 76 3.57 -7.90 2.43
N LEU A 77 4.82 -8.35 2.45
CA LEU A 77 5.98 -7.52 2.66
C LEU A 77 6.79 -7.51 1.36
N ALA A 78 7.16 -6.34 0.89
CA ALA A 78 8.05 -6.16 -0.25
C ALA A 78 9.17 -5.22 0.16
N PHE A 79 10.39 -5.59 -0.21
CA PHE A 79 11.56 -4.76 -0.05
C PHE A 79 12.24 -4.64 -1.41
N ASP A 80 12.35 -3.42 -1.90
CA ASP A 80 12.89 -3.10 -3.22
C ASP A 80 14.14 -2.24 -3.05
N ILE A 81 15.19 -2.59 -3.79
CA ILE A 81 16.43 -1.81 -3.88
C ILE A 81 16.61 -1.40 -5.33
N LYS A 82 16.74 -0.11 -5.58
CA LYS A 82 17.00 0.47 -6.90
C LYS A 82 18.39 1.06 -6.91
N TRP A 83 19.18 0.65 -7.89
CA TRP A 83 20.50 1.21 -8.15
C TRP A 83 20.50 1.89 -9.52
N PHE A 84 20.89 3.16 -9.57
CA PHE A 84 20.96 3.96 -10.78
C PHE A 84 22.43 4.07 -11.23
N PHE A 85 22.71 3.66 -12.47
CA PHE A 85 24.04 3.72 -13.10
C PHE A 85 24.12 4.87 -14.10
#